data_AF-A0A3B9TWJ3-F1
#
_entry.id   AF-A0A3B9TWJ3-F1
#
_cell.length_a   1.000
_cell.length_b   1.000
_cell.length_c   1.000
_cell.angle_alpha   90.00
_cell.angle_beta   90.00
_cell.angle_gamma   90.00
#
_symmetry.space_group_name_H-M   'P 1'
#
loop_
_entity.id
_entity.type
_entity.pdbx_description
1 polymer ?
#
loop_
_entity_poly.entity_id
_entity_poly.type
_entity_poly.pdbx_seq_one_letter_code
_entity_poly.pdbx_strand_id
1 'polypeptide(L)'
;ELALALAAEPALLLLDEPMAGAGSEETQHMIEIIDGLRSRAGILLIEHDMDAVFRLADRVTVLVEGEIIASGAPDVISADKAVREAYLGSDDHA
;
A
#
# COMPACT_ATOMS: atom_id res chain seq x y z
N GLU A 1 1.32 -16.18 -7.33
CA GLU A 1 1.51 -16.62 -5.92
C GLU A 1 0.33 -16.31 -5.03
N LEU A 2 -0.32 -15.15 -5.17
CA LEU A 2 -1.53 -14.78 -4.41
C LEU A 2 -2.62 -15.88 -4.37
N ALA A 3 -2.93 -16.51 -5.51
CA ALA A 3 -3.92 -17.59 -5.56
C ALA A 3 -3.54 -18.81 -4.69
N LEU A 4 -2.26 -19.16 -4.61
CA LEU A 4 -1.76 -20.23 -3.74
C LEU A 4 -1.87 -19.83 -2.26
N ALA A 5 -1.52 -18.58 -1.92
CA ALA A 5 -1.67 -18.07 -0.56
C ALA A 5 -3.15 -18.09 -0.11
N LEU A 6 -4.06 -17.72 -1.00
CA LEU A 6 -5.51 -17.71 -0.73
C LEU A 6 -6.11 -19.10 -0.54
N ALA A 7 -5.55 -20.12 -1.21
CA ALA A 7 -6.01 -21.50 -1.05
C ALA A 7 -5.80 -22.04 0.38
N ALA A 8 -4.91 -21.41 1.16
CA ALA A 8 -4.68 -21.74 2.56
C ALA A 8 -5.65 -21.09 3.55
N GLU A 9 -6.64 -20.32 3.06
CA GLU A 9 -7.62 -19.57 3.88
C GLU A 9 -6.96 -18.78 5.04
N PRO A 10 -5.96 -17.94 4.75
CA PRO A 10 -5.19 -17.28 5.80
C PRO A 10 -6.02 -16.21 6.50
N ALA A 11 -5.81 -16.07 7.82
CA ALA A 11 -6.35 -14.95 8.57
C ALA A 11 -5.62 -13.62 8.29
N LEU A 12 -4.37 -13.68 7.81
CA LEU A 12 -3.53 -12.53 7.47
C LEU A 12 -2.71 -12.80 6.20
N LEU A 13 -2.75 -11.86 5.26
CA LEU A 13 -1.93 -11.84 4.05
C LEU A 13 -0.84 -10.78 4.17
N LEU A 14 0.38 -11.15 3.82
CA LEU A 14 1.54 -10.26 3.72
C LEU A 14 1.88 -10.13 2.24
N LEU A 15 1.74 -8.94 1.68
CA LEU A 15 2.01 -8.68 0.27
C LEU A 15 3.17 -7.70 0.16
N ASP A 16 4.27 -8.15 -0.42
CA ASP A 16 5.49 -7.38 -0.61
C ASP A 16 5.57 -6.90 -2.06
N GLU A 17 5.31 -5.60 -2.26
CA GLU A 17 5.26 -4.90 -3.54
C GLU A 17 4.50 -5.64 -4.67
N PRO A 18 3.24 -6.07 -4.46
CA PRO A 18 2.48 -6.82 -5.47
C PRO A 18 2.17 -6.06 -6.76
N MET A 19 2.30 -4.72 -6.78
CA MET A 19 2.12 -3.88 -7.96
C MET A 19 3.44 -3.55 -8.66
N ALA A 20 4.60 -3.93 -8.11
CA ALA A 20 5.89 -3.57 -8.71
C ALA A 20 6.05 -4.12 -10.13
N GLY A 21 6.39 -3.24 -11.06
CA GLY A 21 6.63 -3.59 -12.47
C GLY A 21 5.37 -3.88 -13.29
N ALA A 22 4.18 -3.73 -12.72
CA ALA A 22 2.91 -3.86 -13.41
C ALA A 22 2.58 -2.62 -14.26
N GLY A 23 1.92 -2.81 -15.40
CA GLY A 23 1.31 -1.71 -16.14
C GLY A 23 0.08 -1.14 -15.40
N SER A 24 -0.40 0.04 -15.81
CA SER A 24 -1.54 0.70 -15.15
C SER A 24 -2.81 -0.17 -15.08
N GLU A 25 -3.10 -0.94 -16.12
CA GLU A 25 -4.24 -1.87 -16.16
C GLU A 25 -4.05 -3.04 -15.19
N GLU A 26 -2.83 -3.59 -15.11
CA GLU A 26 -2.49 -4.70 -14.21
C GLU A 26 -2.52 -4.25 -12.73
N THR A 27 -2.01 -3.06 -12.43
CA THR A 27 -2.11 -2.43 -11.11
C THR A 27 -3.57 -2.27 -10.70
N GLN A 28 -4.42 -1.74 -11.59
CA GLN A 28 -5.84 -1.56 -11.31
C GLN A 28 -6.54 -2.89 -11.02
N HIS A 29 -6.24 -3.93 -11.79
CA HIS A 29 -6.79 -5.27 -11.57
C HIS A 29 -6.30 -5.86 -10.24
N MET A 30 -5.02 -5.69 -9.89
CA MET A 30 -4.48 -6.16 -8.61
C MET A 30 -5.17 -5.47 -7.42
N ILE A 31 -5.38 -4.16 -7.51
CA ILE A 31 -6.13 -3.38 -6.50
C ILE A 31 -7.53 -3.97 -6.30
N GLU A 32 -8.26 -4.26 -7.38
CA GLU A 32 -9.61 -4.83 -7.30
C GLU A 32 -9.63 -6.21 -6.63
N ILE A 33 -8.64 -7.04 -6.92
CA ILE A 33 -8.50 -8.35 -6.28
C ILE A 33 -8.26 -8.16 -4.77
N ILE A 34 -7.30 -7.32 -4.39
CA ILE A 34 -6.93 -7.10 -2.98
C ILE A 34 -8.11 -6.50 -2.19
N ASP A 35 -8.83 -5.54 -2.78
CA ASP A 35 -10.01 -4.94 -2.16
C ASP A 35 -11.10 -5.98 -1.88
N GLY A 36 -11.34 -6.91 -2.82
CA GLY A 36 -12.28 -8.03 -2.62
C GLY A 36 -11.88 -9.00 -1.50
N LEU A 37 -10.60 -9.07 -1.13
CA LEU A 37 -10.08 -9.96 -0.09
C LEU A 37 -10.19 -9.39 1.32
N ARG A 38 -10.39 -8.09 1.44
CA ARG A 38 -10.40 -7.33 2.70
C ARG A 38 -11.46 -7.80 3.70
N SER A 39 -12.55 -8.39 3.21
CA SER A 39 -13.60 -8.99 4.04
C SER A 39 -13.29 -10.41 4.54
N ARG A 40 -12.24 -11.04 4.00
CA ARG A 40 -11.90 -12.45 4.22
C ARG A 40 -10.66 -12.64 5.07
N ALA A 41 -9.71 -11.71 5.00
CA ALA A 41 -8.46 -11.76 5.74
C ALA A 41 -7.96 -10.34 6.07
N GLY A 42 -7.18 -10.21 7.16
CA GLY A 42 -6.36 -9.03 7.34
C GLY A 42 -5.29 -8.97 6.24
N ILE A 43 -4.91 -7.76 5.82
CA ILE A 43 -3.89 -7.56 4.79
C ILE A 43 -2.85 -6.58 5.32
N LEU A 44 -1.58 -6.96 5.28
CA LEU A 44 -0.44 -6.05 5.40
C LEU A 44 0.19 -5.92 4.02
N LEU A 45 0.08 -4.71 3.47
CA LEU A 45 0.62 -4.34 2.16
C LEU A 45 1.88 -3.50 2.36
N ILE A 46 2.97 -3.90 1.70
CA ILE A 46 4.19 -3.11 1.55
C ILE A 46 4.18 -2.62 0.11
N GLU A 47 4.14 -1.31 -0.09
CA GLU A 47 4.08 -0.70 -1.41
C GLU A 47 4.74 0.67 -1.41
N HIS A 48 5.21 1.07 -2.59
CA HIS A 48 5.70 2.43 -2.86
C HIS A 48 4.74 3.23 -3.73
N ASP A 49 3.76 2.59 -4.37
CA ASP A 49 2.67 3.27 -5.08
C ASP A 49 1.65 3.85 -4.07
N MET A 50 1.71 5.17 -3.89
CA MET A 50 0.86 5.87 -2.92
C MET A 50 -0.62 5.87 -3.32
N ASP A 51 -0.96 5.83 -4.62
CA ASP A 51 -2.34 5.77 -5.08
C ASP A 51 -2.97 4.42 -4.71
N ALA A 52 -2.22 3.34 -4.88
CA ALA A 52 -2.64 2.00 -4.45
C ALA A 52 -2.79 1.94 -2.92
N VAL A 53 -1.81 2.44 -2.17
CA VAL A 53 -1.82 2.46 -0.69
C VAL A 53 -3.04 3.23 -0.17
N PHE A 54 -3.30 4.44 -0.69
CA PHE A 54 -4.42 5.25 -0.23
C PHE A 54 -5.78 4.67 -0.60
N ARG A 55 -5.87 3.91 -1.69
CA ARG A 55 -7.12 3.25 -2.09
C ARG A 55 -7.42 1.99 -1.27
N LEU A 56 -6.38 1.26 -0.86
CA LEU A 56 -6.54 -0.06 -0.22
C LEU A 56 -6.46 -0.03 1.30
N ALA A 57 -5.70 0.89 1.90
CA ALA A 57 -5.33 0.81 3.32
C ALA A 57 -6.37 1.47 4.24
N ASP A 58 -6.65 0.84 5.40
CA ASP A 58 -7.35 1.48 6.53
C ASP A 58 -6.41 2.38 7.34
N ARG A 59 -5.14 1.99 7.36
CA ARG A 59 -4.08 2.63 8.13
C ARG A 59 -2.78 2.48 7.35
N VAL A 60 -2.07 3.58 7.20
CA VAL A 60 -0.77 3.66 6.54
C VAL A 60 0.30 3.92 7.60
N THR A 61 1.45 3.25 7.46
CA THR A 61 2.63 3.50 8.28
C THR A 61 3.79 3.80 7.35
N VAL A 62 4.45 4.93 7.56
CA VAL A 62 5.55 5.40 6.72
C VAL A 62 6.86 5.17 7.47
N LEU A 63 7.74 4.39 6.84
CA LEU A 63 9.03 3.98 7.39
C LEU A 63 10.15 4.61 6.55
N VAL A 64 11.02 5.41 7.17
CA VAL A 64 12.17 6.06 6.52
C VAL A 64 13.42 5.76 7.34
N GLU A 65 14.48 5.27 6.69
CA GLU A 65 15.77 4.97 7.33
C GLU A 65 15.66 4.07 8.57
N GLY A 66 14.67 3.17 8.59
CA GLY A 66 14.41 2.25 9.71
C GLY A 66 13.59 2.85 10.86
N GLU A 67 13.13 4.09 10.74
CA GLU A 67 12.27 4.75 11.71
C GLU A 67 10.85 5.02 11.18
N ILE A 68 9.85 4.84 12.04
CA ILE A 68 8.46 5.18 11.70
C ILE A 68 8.30 6.69 11.87
N ILE A 69 8.10 7.39 10.77
CA ILE A 69 7.94 8.85 10.78
C ILE A 69 6.47 9.27 10.90
N ALA A 70 5.54 8.42 10.45
CA ALA A 70 4.10 8.67 10.58
C ALA A 70 3.30 7.35 10.57
N SER A 71 2.17 7.31 11.29
CA SER A 71 1.21 6.19 11.24
C SER A 71 -0.20 6.68 11.53
N GLY A 72 -1.16 6.37 10.66
CA GLY A 72 -2.51 6.92 10.76
C GLY A 72 -3.40 6.54 9.59
N ALA A 73 -4.60 7.11 9.56
CA ALA A 73 -5.52 6.94 8.43
C ALA A 73 -4.94 7.60 7.14
N PRO A 74 -5.29 7.11 5.94
CA PRO A 74 -4.74 7.63 4.67
C PRO A 74 -4.87 9.14 4.48
N ASP A 75 -5.98 9.74 4.91
CA ASP A 75 -6.24 11.19 4.84
C ASP A 75 -5.29 11.99 5.75
N VAL A 76 -4.99 11.48 6.94
CA VAL A 76 -4.01 12.08 7.85
C VAL A 76 -2.60 11.97 7.28
N ILE A 77 -2.24 10.79 6.73
CA ILE A 77 -0.90 10.50 6.22
C ILE A 77 -0.59 11.28 4.94
N SER A 78 -1.55 11.40 4.02
CA SER A 78 -1.39 12.19 2.80
C SER A 78 -1.21 13.70 3.06
N ALA A 79 -1.75 14.20 4.19
CA ALA A 79 -1.59 15.58 4.63
C ALA A 79 -0.34 15.82 5.50
N ASP A 80 0.35 14.76 5.94
CA ASP A 80 1.52 14.87 6.81
C ASP A 80 2.70 15.48 6.04
N LYS A 81 3.26 16.58 6.58
CA LYS A 81 4.35 17.31 5.95
C LYS A 81 5.61 16.46 5.79
N ALA A 82 5.99 15.67 6.79
CA ALA A 82 7.19 14.85 6.74
C ALA A 82 7.03 13.71 5.72
N VAL A 83 5.83 13.12 5.64
CA VAL A 83 5.50 12.11 4.62
C VAL A 83 5.57 12.71 3.22
N ARG A 84 5.01 13.90 3.03
CA ARG A 84 5.07 14.61 1.74
C ARG A 84 6.51 14.92 1.33
N GLU A 85 7.32 15.41 2.25
CA GLU A 85 8.75 15.69 1.99
C GLU A 85 9.55 14.42 1.67
N ALA A 86 9.25 13.29 2.33
CA ALA A 86 9.98 12.04 2.15
C ALA A 86 9.57 11.24 0.90
N TYR A 87 8.28 11.22 0.54
CA TYR A 87 7.73 10.30 -0.48
C TYR A 87 7.03 10.96 -1.65
N LEU A 88 6.38 12.11 -1.43
CA LEU A 88 5.63 12.78 -2.49
C LEU A 88 6.48 13.84 -3.20
N GLY A 89 7.48 14.39 -2.51
CA GLY A 89 8.34 15.47 -3.00
C GLY A 89 7.56 16.75 -3.28
N SER A 90 8.19 17.90 -3.09
CA SER A 90 7.84 19.08 -3.90
C SER A 90 8.04 18.71 -5.36
N ASP A 91 7.14 19.12 -6.24
CA ASP A 91 7.22 19.02 -7.71
C ASP A 91 8.47 19.74 -8.28
N ASP A 92 9.69 19.36 -7.88
CA ASP A 92 10.96 19.89 -8.37
C ASP A 92 11.76 18.75 -8.99
N HIS A 93 11.17 18.20 -10.05
CA HIS A 93 11.99 17.86 -11.21
C HIS A 93 12.33 19.18 -11.93
N ALA A 94 13.49 19.75 -11.56
CA ALA A 94 14.21 20.72 -12.39
C ALA A 94 14.87 20.03 -13.59
#